data_AF-A0A6J1CVU3-F1
#
_entry.id   AF-A0A6J1CVU3-F1
#
_cell.length_a   1.000
_cell.length_b   1.000
_cell.length_c   1.000
_cell.angle_alpha   90.00
_cell.angle_beta   90.00
_cell.angle_gamma   90.00
#
_symmetry.space_group_name_H-M   'P 1'
#
loop_
_entity.id
_entity.type
_entity.pdbx_description
1 polymer ?
#
loop_
_entity_poly.entity_id
_entity_poly.type
_entity_poly.pdbx_seq_one_letter_code
_entity_poly.pdbx_strand_id
1 'polypeptide(L)'
;MADGQLYNNISLGGRGGTNPGQLKIDQRGIQWKKQGGGKAIEVDKADIVGVTWMKVPRTNQLGIRVKDGLYYKFIGFRDQDITSLTKFFQCNCGIVPEEKQLSVSGRNWGEVDLNGNMLTFMVGSKQAFEVSLADVAQTQLQGKNDVMLEFHVDDTTGANEKDSLMEISFHIPNSNTQFVGDENRPPAQVFRDKIMSMADVSAGIEEAVVTFEGIAILTPRGRYSVELHLSFLRLQGQANDFKIQYSSVVRLFLLPKSNQPHTFVVVTLDPPIRKGQTLYPHIVLQFETDYVVQSTLQIGDELFNTKYKDKLEPSYKTPSNCKVFIKLTKELQQAAQSRSISQSAKPKNFTVTGLTFCDVAFSD
;
A
#
# COMPACT_ATOMS: atom_id res chain seq x y z
N MET A 1 35.58 -6.43 1.72
CA MET A 1 34.83 -7.01 0.58
C MET A 1 33.96 -8.12 1.12
N ALA A 2 32.68 -7.86 1.36
CA ALA A 2 31.69 -8.91 1.54
C ALA A 2 30.64 -8.63 0.47
N ASP A 3 30.81 -9.29 -0.67
CA ASP A 3 29.91 -9.15 -1.81
C ASP A 3 28.53 -9.67 -1.39
N GLY A 4 27.51 -8.82 -1.49
CA GLY A 4 26.14 -9.22 -1.20
C GLY A 4 25.68 -10.32 -2.15
N GLN A 5 24.91 -11.28 -1.65
CA GLN A 5 24.30 -12.30 -2.49
C GLN A 5 23.21 -11.66 -3.34
N LEU A 6 23.32 -11.81 -4.67
CA LEU A 6 22.40 -11.23 -5.64
C LEU A 6 21.55 -12.33 -6.26
N TYR A 7 20.23 -12.15 -6.20
CA TYR A 7 19.24 -13.06 -6.77
C TYR A 7 18.41 -12.32 -7.81
N ASN A 8 18.45 -12.82 -9.04
CA ASN A 8 17.66 -12.29 -10.15
C ASN A 8 16.32 -13.02 -10.24
N ASN A 9 15.31 -12.34 -10.81
CA ASN A 9 13.96 -12.86 -11.00
C ASN A 9 13.28 -13.29 -9.68
N ILE A 10 13.56 -12.58 -8.60
CA ILE A 10 12.83 -12.73 -7.34
C ILE A 10 11.65 -11.79 -7.37
N SER A 11 10.45 -12.34 -7.28
CA SER A 11 9.23 -11.58 -7.27
C SER A 11 8.86 -11.14 -5.86
N LEU A 12 8.42 -9.90 -5.72
CA LEU A 12 7.72 -9.47 -4.52
C LEU A 12 6.26 -9.92 -4.60
N GLY A 13 5.80 -10.67 -3.61
CA GLY A 13 4.41 -11.11 -3.46
C GLY A 13 3.57 -10.07 -2.73
N GLY A 14 2.41 -9.75 -3.29
CA GLY A 14 1.42 -8.82 -2.74
C GLY A 14 0.12 -8.86 -3.54
N ARG A 15 -0.78 -7.91 -3.31
CA ARG A 15 -2.10 -7.86 -3.95
C ARG A 15 -2.09 -7.44 -5.42
N GLY A 16 -1.04 -6.76 -5.88
CA GLY A 16 -0.83 -6.41 -7.30
C GLY A 16 0.05 -7.42 -8.06
N GLY A 17 0.00 -8.69 -7.63
CA GLY A 17 0.64 -9.79 -8.30
C GLY A 17 2.09 -10.02 -7.89
N THR A 18 2.75 -10.90 -8.64
CA THR A 18 4.17 -11.18 -8.48
C THR A 18 4.95 -10.27 -9.42
N ASN A 19 5.47 -9.17 -8.89
CA ASN A 19 6.32 -8.26 -9.66
C ASN A 19 7.75 -8.79 -9.63
N PRO A 20 8.36 -9.21 -10.75
CA PRO A 20 9.73 -9.69 -10.77
C PRO A 20 10.70 -8.54 -10.49
N GLY A 21 11.78 -8.86 -9.79
CA GLY A 21 12.82 -7.91 -9.46
C GLY A 21 14.14 -8.59 -9.15
N GLN A 22 15.08 -7.78 -8.71
CA GLN A 22 16.39 -8.19 -8.25
C GLN A 22 16.45 -8.01 -6.74
N LEU A 23 16.76 -9.08 -6.03
CA LEU A 23 16.98 -9.07 -4.59
C LEU A 23 18.47 -9.13 -4.30
N LYS A 24 18.96 -8.23 -3.46
CA LYS A 24 20.30 -8.26 -2.89
C LYS A 24 20.19 -8.47 -1.39
N ILE A 25 20.96 -9.41 -0.87
CA ILE A 25 21.06 -9.68 0.57
C ILE A 25 22.52 -9.50 0.98
N ASP A 26 22.77 -8.61 1.92
CA ASP A 26 24.12 -8.36 2.45
C ASP A 26 24.10 -8.13 3.96
N GLN A 27 25.26 -7.83 4.55
CA GLN A 27 25.40 -7.67 5.99
C GLN A 27 24.52 -6.56 6.58
N ARG A 28 24.13 -5.57 5.78
CA ARG A 28 23.26 -4.46 6.18
C ARG A 28 21.79 -4.85 6.19
N GLY A 29 21.39 -5.79 5.33
CA GLY A 29 20.00 -6.23 5.26
C GLY A 29 19.60 -6.72 3.87
N ILE A 30 18.37 -6.42 3.48
CA ILE A 30 17.74 -6.88 2.25
C ILE A 30 17.33 -5.68 1.41
N GLN A 31 17.72 -5.69 0.14
CA GLN A 31 17.32 -4.68 -0.84
C GLN A 31 16.67 -5.37 -2.04
N TRP A 32 15.42 -5.04 -2.34
CA TRP A 32 14.72 -5.52 -3.53
C TRP A 32 14.40 -4.36 -4.46
N LYS A 33 14.70 -4.53 -5.75
CA LYS A 33 14.40 -3.54 -6.79
C LYS A 33 13.57 -4.17 -7.89
N LYS A 34 12.44 -3.54 -8.22
CA LYS A 34 11.56 -3.97 -9.32
C LYS A 34 12.29 -3.95 -10.66
N GLN A 35 12.07 -4.96 -11.49
CA GLN A 35 12.57 -4.98 -12.86
C GLN A 35 11.82 -3.95 -13.71
N GLY A 36 12.56 -3.10 -14.43
CA GLY A 36 11.98 -2.01 -15.23
C GLY A 36 11.88 -0.66 -14.52
N GLY A 37 12.42 -0.55 -13.29
CA GLY A 37 12.35 0.67 -12.48
C GLY A 37 11.07 0.73 -11.64
N GLY A 38 11.10 1.54 -10.58
CA GLY A 38 9.98 1.66 -9.64
C GLY A 38 10.42 1.64 -8.18
N LYS A 39 9.49 1.28 -7.31
CA LYS A 39 9.71 1.26 -5.85
C LYS A 39 10.77 0.21 -5.47
N ALA A 40 11.74 0.64 -4.67
CA ALA A 40 12.68 -0.25 -4.00
C ALA A 40 12.16 -0.59 -2.59
N ILE A 41 12.46 -1.79 -2.12
CA ILE A 41 12.23 -2.18 -0.73
C ILE A 41 13.59 -2.36 -0.10
N GLU A 42 13.83 -1.63 0.99
CA GLU A 42 15.03 -1.79 1.79
C GLU A 42 14.60 -2.14 3.22
N VAL A 43 15.16 -3.23 3.73
CA VAL A 43 14.92 -3.71 5.09
C VAL A 43 16.27 -3.82 5.77
N ASP A 44 16.48 -3.00 6.80
CA ASP A 44 17.68 -3.09 7.62
C ASP A 44 17.64 -4.39 8.44
N LYS A 45 18.81 -5.01 8.59
CA LYS A 45 19.02 -6.18 9.45
C LYS A 45 18.45 -5.97 10.85
N ALA A 46 18.62 -4.79 11.43
CA ALA A 46 18.17 -4.47 12.78
C ALA A 46 16.64 -4.54 12.91
N ASP A 47 15.90 -4.42 11.80
CA ASP A 47 14.43 -4.43 11.80
C ASP A 47 13.85 -5.82 11.53
N ILE A 48 14.66 -6.77 11.07
CA ILE A 48 14.21 -8.15 10.84
C ILE A 48 13.98 -8.84 12.19
N VAL A 49 12.76 -9.32 12.42
CA VAL A 49 12.34 -10.03 13.65
C VAL A 49 11.84 -11.45 13.39
N GLY A 50 11.68 -11.83 12.12
CA GLY A 50 11.25 -13.18 11.77
C GLY A 50 11.56 -13.48 10.32
N VAL A 51 11.94 -14.73 10.07
CA VAL A 51 12.23 -15.25 8.73
C VAL A 51 11.50 -16.57 8.59
N THR A 52 10.81 -16.77 7.47
CA THR A 52 10.11 -18.03 7.20
C THR A 52 10.41 -18.54 5.80
N TRP A 53 10.52 -19.84 5.66
CA TRP A 53 10.54 -20.53 4.37
C TRP A 53 9.21 -21.21 4.11
N MET A 54 8.73 -21.14 2.87
CA MET A 54 7.57 -21.89 2.43
C MET A 54 7.81 -22.44 1.03
N LYS A 55 7.54 -23.74 0.84
CA LYS A 55 7.49 -24.34 -0.49
C LYS A 55 6.21 -23.88 -1.19
N VAL A 56 6.36 -23.25 -2.35
CA VAL A 56 5.26 -22.80 -3.20
C VAL A 56 5.34 -23.48 -4.58
N PRO A 57 4.29 -23.44 -5.42
CA PRO A 57 4.37 -24.07 -6.73
C PRO A 57 5.59 -23.59 -7.53
N ARG A 58 6.44 -24.54 -7.94
CA ARG A 58 7.65 -24.36 -8.77
C ARG A 58 8.86 -23.67 -8.11
N THR A 59 8.72 -23.02 -6.95
CA THR A 59 9.82 -22.25 -6.31
C THR A 59 9.68 -22.25 -4.78
N ASN A 60 10.55 -21.52 -4.09
CA ASN A 60 10.44 -21.27 -2.66
C ASN A 60 10.15 -19.80 -2.38
N GLN A 61 9.41 -19.56 -1.30
CA GLN A 61 9.07 -18.24 -0.78
C GLN A 61 9.84 -17.97 0.52
N LEU A 62 10.52 -16.84 0.57
CA LEU A 62 11.13 -16.26 1.75
C LEU A 62 10.18 -15.18 2.31
N GLY A 63 9.68 -15.39 3.53
CA GLY A 63 8.92 -14.40 4.28
C GLY A 63 9.83 -13.66 5.27
N ILE A 64 9.76 -12.33 5.29
CA ILE A 64 10.52 -11.47 6.20
C ILE A 64 9.53 -10.64 7.01
N ARG A 65 9.51 -10.84 8.33
CA ARG A 65 8.75 -10.04 9.28
C ARG A 65 9.65 -8.98 9.89
N VAL A 66 9.20 -7.73 9.87
CA VAL A 66 9.92 -6.59 10.48
C VAL A 66 9.23 -6.08 11.74
N LYS A 67 9.95 -5.32 12.58
CA LYS A 67 9.47 -4.76 13.86
C LYS A 67 8.15 -4.01 13.76
N ASP A 68 7.94 -3.30 12.66
CA ASP A 68 6.73 -2.50 12.41
C ASP A 68 5.51 -3.35 12.02
N GLY A 69 5.62 -4.67 12.05
CA GLY A 69 4.54 -5.60 11.72
C GLY A 69 4.35 -5.83 10.21
N LEU A 70 5.14 -5.15 9.36
CA LEU A 70 5.15 -5.44 7.92
C LEU A 70 5.74 -6.82 7.63
N TYR A 71 5.22 -7.44 6.58
CA TYR A 71 5.60 -8.77 6.16
C TYR A 71 5.86 -8.82 4.65
N TYR A 72 7.13 -8.98 4.27
CA TYR A 72 7.54 -9.04 2.88
C TYR A 72 7.68 -10.49 2.42
N LYS A 73 7.10 -10.80 1.26
CA LYS A 73 7.16 -12.13 0.64
C LYS A 73 7.98 -12.07 -0.63
N PHE A 74 9.12 -12.74 -0.65
CA PHE A 74 9.97 -12.85 -1.82
C PHE A 74 9.86 -14.26 -2.40
N ILE A 75 9.42 -14.39 -3.64
CA ILE A 75 9.12 -15.66 -4.31
C ILE A 75 10.09 -15.85 -5.48
N GLY A 76 10.65 -17.04 -5.64
CA GLY A 76 11.52 -17.35 -6.79
C GLY A 76 12.82 -18.07 -6.44
N PHE A 77 13.04 -18.38 -5.17
CA PHE A 77 14.27 -19.04 -4.72
C PHE A 77 14.30 -20.51 -5.13
N ARG A 78 15.50 -20.98 -5.50
CA ARG A 78 15.78 -22.38 -5.82
C ARG A 78 16.05 -23.16 -4.54
N ASP A 79 15.90 -24.47 -4.59
CA ASP A 79 16.13 -25.34 -3.43
C ASP A 79 17.58 -25.25 -2.90
N GLN A 80 18.54 -25.06 -3.80
CA GLN A 80 19.95 -24.83 -3.42
C GLN A 80 20.17 -23.54 -2.61
N ASP A 81 19.33 -22.51 -2.79
CA ASP A 81 19.50 -21.20 -2.15
C ASP A 81 19.08 -21.24 -0.67
N ILE A 82 18.16 -22.14 -0.31
CA ILE A 82 17.60 -22.26 1.04
C ILE A 82 18.72 -22.53 2.06
N THR A 83 19.60 -23.49 1.78
CA THR A 83 20.65 -23.89 2.73
C THR A 83 21.63 -22.74 2.98
N SER A 84 22.02 -22.01 1.93
CA SER A 84 22.92 -20.85 2.07
C SER A 84 22.27 -19.70 2.82
N LEU A 85 21.01 -19.37 2.50
CA LEU A 85 20.30 -18.25 3.12
C LEU A 85 19.91 -18.54 4.57
N THR A 86 19.56 -19.79 4.89
CA THR A 86 19.30 -20.20 6.27
C THR A 86 20.54 -20.00 7.15
N LYS A 87 21.72 -20.43 6.68
CA LYS A 87 22.97 -20.17 7.37
C LYS A 87 23.26 -18.67 7.48
N PHE A 88 22.97 -17.91 6.43
CA PHE A 88 23.13 -16.45 6.46
C PHE A 88 22.27 -15.78 7.54
N PHE A 89 20.98 -16.07 7.61
CA PHE A 89 20.10 -15.47 8.62
C PHE A 89 20.45 -15.90 10.05
N GLN A 90 20.89 -17.15 10.24
CA GLN A 90 21.36 -17.63 11.54
C GLN A 90 22.65 -16.92 11.97
N CYS A 91 23.66 -16.85 11.10
CA CYS A 91 24.96 -16.27 11.45
C CYS A 91 24.94 -14.73 11.49
N ASN A 92 24.23 -14.09 10.57
CA ASN A 92 24.19 -12.64 10.48
C ASN A 92 23.12 -12.06 11.39
N CYS A 93 21.87 -12.52 11.29
CA CYS A 93 20.74 -11.93 12.02
C CYS A 93 20.47 -12.59 13.39
N GLY A 94 21.06 -13.75 13.67
CA GLY A 94 20.75 -14.52 14.89
C GLY A 94 19.33 -15.12 14.87
N ILE A 95 18.70 -15.19 13.69
CA ILE A 95 17.33 -15.67 13.51
C ILE A 95 17.39 -17.02 12.82
N VAL A 96 16.71 -18.00 13.40
CA VAL A 96 16.50 -19.31 12.78
C VAL A 96 15.26 -19.21 11.89
N PRO A 97 15.40 -19.34 10.55
CA PRO A 97 14.24 -19.36 9.67
C PRO A 97 13.29 -20.51 9.99
N GLU A 98 12.00 -20.21 10.12
CA GLU A 98 10.96 -21.20 10.39
C GLU A 98 10.42 -21.79 9.08
N GLU A 99 10.23 -23.11 9.03
CA GLU A 99 9.62 -23.76 7.86
C GLU A 99 8.10 -23.82 8.02
N LYS A 100 7.38 -23.22 7.07
CA LYS A 100 5.92 -23.27 6.96
C LYS A 100 5.51 -24.14 5.78
N GLN A 101 4.39 -24.85 5.94
CA GLN A 101 3.81 -25.68 4.87
C GLN A 101 2.57 -25.03 4.25
N LEU A 102 2.52 -25.02 2.92
CA LEU A 102 1.33 -24.63 2.16
C LEU A 102 0.31 -25.78 2.12
N SER A 103 -0.96 -25.49 2.40
CA SER A 103 -2.05 -26.45 2.23
C SER A 103 -2.42 -26.57 0.75
N VAL A 104 -2.31 -27.78 0.21
CA VAL A 104 -2.68 -28.12 -1.18
C VAL A 104 -3.95 -28.97 -1.25
N SER A 105 -4.69 -29.07 -0.14
CA SER A 105 -5.83 -29.97 -0.01
C SER A 105 -7.11 -29.48 -0.71
N GLY A 106 -7.18 -28.18 -1.07
CA GLY A 106 -8.39 -27.56 -1.62
C GLY A 106 -9.55 -27.42 -0.64
N ARG A 107 -9.34 -27.74 0.65
CA ARG A 107 -10.38 -27.61 1.69
C ARG A 107 -10.61 -26.14 2.02
N ASN A 108 -11.87 -25.80 2.25
CA ASN A 108 -12.33 -24.47 2.61
C ASN A 108 -12.77 -24.35 4.08
N TRP A 109 -12.43 -25.32 4.93
CA TRP A 109 -12.69 -25.30 6.37
C TRP A 109 -11.38 -25.40 7.15
N GLY A 110 -11.33 -24.71 8.29
CA GLY A 110 -10.10 -24.56 9.05
C GLY A 110 -10.22 -23.50 10.13
N GLU A 111 -9.08 -22.95 10.51
CA GLU A 111 -8.93 -21.93 11.55
C GLU A 111 -8.45 -20.62 10.94
N VAL A 112 -8.75 -19.50 11.58
CA VAL A 112 -8.26 -18.19 11.16
C VAL A 112 -7.29 -17.69 12.22
N ASP A 113 -6.03 -17.53 11.88
CA ASP A 113 -5.03 -16.94 12.76
C ASP A 113 -4.83 -15.45 12.44
N LEU A 114 -4.96 -14.59 13.44
CA LEU A 114 -4.84 -13.14 13.32
C LEU A 114 -3.55 -12.69 14.02
N ASN A 115 -2.51 -12.42 13.23
CA ASN A 115 -1.20 -12.04 13.72
C ASN A 115 -0.86 -10.61 13.28
N GLY A 116 -1.07 -9.65 14.19
CA GLY A 116 -0.86 -8.23 13.89
C GLY A 116 -1.77 -7.78 12.75
N ASN A 117 -1.18 -7.32 11.65
CA ASN A 117 -1.90 -6.87 10.46
C ASN A 117 -2.13 -7.99 9.42
N MET A 118 -1.97 -9.27 9.78
CA MET A 118 -2.10 -10.39 8.85
C MET A 118 -3.17 -11.39 9.30
N LEU A 119 -4.11 -11.69 8.40
CA LEU A 119 -5.07 -12.77 8.53
C LEU A 119 -4.55 -13.99 7.79
N THR A 120 -4.42 -15.12 8.50
CA THR A 120 -3.92 -16.39 7.95
C THR A 120 -5.01 -17.44 8.04
N PHE A 121 -5.39 -18.05 6.91
CA PHE A 121 -6.32 -19.18 6.91
C PHE A 121 -5.54 -20.50 6.97
N MET A 122 -5.81 -21.29 8.02
CA MET A 122 -5.09 -22.51 8.34
C MET A 122 -5.97 -23.74 8.10
N VAL A 123 -5.48 -24.71 7.34
CA VAL A 123 -6.16 -25.98 7.04
C VAL A 123 -5.29 -27.13 7.55
N GLY A 124 -5.68 -27.74 8.67
CA GLY A 124 -4.93 -28.85 9.27
C GLY A 124 -3.50 -28.47 9.64
N SER A 125 -3.34 -27.35 10.36
CA SER A 125 -2.05 -26.75 10.75
C SER A 125 -1.14 -26.33 9.59
N LYS A 126 -1.64 -26.33 8.35
CA LYS A 126 -0.95 -25.82 7.17
C LYS A 126 -1.59 -24.53 6.69
N GLN A 127 -0.79 -23.58 6.27
CA GLN A 127 -1.27 -22.30 5.77
C GLN A 127 -1.88 -22.49 4.39
N ALA A 128 -3.15 -22.14 4.20
CA ALA A 128 -3.80 -22.15 2.89
C ALA A 128 -3.56 -20.83 2.16
N PHE A 129 -3.88 -19.71 2.80
CA PHE A 129 -3.62 -18.38 2.27
C PHE A 129 -3.47 -17.37 3.40
N GLU A 130 -2.92 -16.20 3.08
CA GLU A 130 -2.85 -15.07 3.99
C GLU A 130 -3.29 -13.80 3.28
N VAL A 131 -3.94 -12.90 4.02
CA VAL A 131 -4.39 -11.60 3.55
C VAL A 131 -3.93 -10.51 4.53
N SER A 132 -3.41 -9.41 4.01
CA SER A 132 -3.08 -8.22 4.81
C SER A 132 -4.36 -7.50 5.20
N LEU A 133 -4.54 -7.24 6.50
CA LEU A 133 -5.68 -6.49 7.01
C LEU A 133 -5.63 -5.01 6.60
N ALA A 134 -4.45 -4.47 6.27
CA ALA A 134 -4.32 -3.12 5.70
C ALA A 134 -4.89 -3.01 4.27
N ASP A 135 -5.10 -4.15 3.58
CA ASP A 135 -5.73 -4.14 2.25
C ASP A 135 -7.26 -4.19 2.33
N VAL A 136 -7.81 -4.47 3.52
CA VAL A 136 -9.26 -4.53 3.78
C VAL A 136 -9.79 -3.11 3.81
N ALA A 137 -10.71 -2.80 2.88
CA ALA A 137 -11.40 -1.53 2.82
C ALA A 137 -12.54 -1.46 3.82
N GLN A 138 -13.32 -2.53 3.91
CA GLN A 138 -14.53 -2.59 4.69
C GLN A 138 -14.76 -4.01 5.19
N THR A 139 -15.35 -4.12 6.37
CA THR A 139 -15.83 -5.40 6.90
C THR A 139 -17.25 -5.30 7.44
N GLN A 140 -18.08 -6.27 7.08
CA GLN A 140 -19.49 -6.30 7.45
C GLN A 140 -19.96 -7.71 7.77
N LEU A 141 -20.97 -7.81 8.63
CA LEU A 141 -21.70 -9.06 8.80
C LEU A 141 -22.64 -9.28 7.63
N GLN A 142 -22.64 -10.48 7.08
CA GLN A 142 -23.59 -10.94 6.09
C GLN A 142 -24.46 -12.01 6.76
N GLY A 143 -25.68 -11.63 7.16
CA GLY A 143 -26.49 -12.51 8.00
C GLY A 143 -25.93 -12.67 9.42
N LYS A 144 -26.11 -13.85 10.03
CA LYS A 144 -25.75 -14.09 11.45
C LYS A 144 -24.33 -14.63 11.66
N ASN A 145 -23.83 -15.42 10.70
CA ASN A 145 -22.63 -16.22 10.87
C ASN A 145 -21.54 -15.89 9.84
N ASP A 146 -21.83 -15.09 8.81
CA ASP A 146 -20.85 -14.80 7.77
C ASP A 146 -20.25 -13.40 7.97
N VAL A 147 -18.93 -13.31 7.83
CA VAL A 147 -18.17 -12.06 7.92
C VAL A 147 -17.49 -11.81 6.58
N MET A 148 -17.88 -10.70 5.97
CA MET A 148 -17.40 -10.28 4.67
C MET A 148 -16.24 -9.28 4.83
N LEU A 149 -15.20 -9.47 4.03
CA LEU A 149 -14.07 -8.57 3.86
C LEU A 149 -14.06 -8.08 2.43
N GLU A 150 -14.24 -6.78 2.26
CA GLU A 150 -14.11 -6.09 0.98
C GLU A 150 -12.73 -5.46 0.92
N PHE A 151 -12.05 -5.63 -0.22
CA PHE A 151 -10.70 -5.12 -0.43
C PHE A 151 -10.73 -3.89 -1.32
N HIS A 152 -9.82 -2.93 -1.09
CA HIS A 152 -9.79 -1.70 -1.88
C HIS A 152 -9.64 -1.98 -3.38
N VAL A 153 -10.57 -1.63 -4.25
CA VAL A 153 -10.28 -1.71 -5.69
C VAL A 153 -9.19 -0.68 -6.02
N ASP A 154 -8.01 -1.14 -6.43
CA ASP A 154 -6.91 -0.28 -6.86
C ASP A 154 -6.71 -0.47 -8.35
N ASP A 155 -7.12 0.54 -9.14
CA ASP A 155 -7.04 0.51 -10.60
C ASP A 155 -5.59 0.52 -11.12
N THR A 156 -4.61 0.66 -10.22
CA THR A 156 -3.19 0.53 -10.54
C THR A 156 -2.70 -0.91 -10.68
N THR A 157 -3.35 -1.90 -10.06
CA THR A 157 -2.85 -3.30 -10.04
C THR A 157 -3.07 -4.05 -11.35
N GLY A 158 -3.93 -3.52 -12.24
CA GLY A 158 -4.39 -4.19 -13.46
C GLY A 158 -3.35 -4.33 -14.59
N ALA A 159 -2.09 -3.93 -14.39
CA ALA A 159 -1.05 -4.06 -15.42
C ALA A 159 -0.59 -5.51 -15.64
N ASN A 160 -0.58 -6.34 -14.58
CA ASN A 160 -0.02 -7.70 -14.62
C ASN A 160 -1.00 -8.80 -14.15
N GLU A 161 -2.19 -8.43 -13.66
CA GLU A 161 -3.18 -9.38 -13.14
C GLU A 161 -4.39 -9.51 -14.06
N LYS A 162 -4.80 -10.75 -14.35
CA LYS A 162 -6.05 -11.05 -15.06
C LYS A 162 -7.26 -11.06 -14.12
N ASP A 163 -7.04 -11.46 -12.88
CA ASP A 163 -8.05 -11.61 -11.83
C ASP A 163 -7.54 -10.90 -10.58
N SER A 164 -8.39 -10.08 -9.95
CA SER A 164 -8.06 -9.38 -8.70
C SER A 164 -9.08 -9.72 -7.62
N LEU A 165 -8.59 -9.90 -6.39
CA LEU A 165 -9.44 -10.21 -5.24
C LEU A 165 -10.23 -8.98 -4.80
N MET A 166 -11.56 -9.06 -4.90
CA MET A 166 -12.49 -7.99 -4.52
C MET A 166 -13.08 -8.23 -3.13
N GLU A 167 -13.47 -9.47 -2.85
CA GLU A 167 -14.20 -9.81 -1.63
C GLU A 167 -13.85 -11.23 -1.18
N ILE A 168 -13.81 -11.45 0.13
CA ILE A 168 -13.80 -12.78 0.76
C ILE A 168 -14.86 -12.79 1.88
N SER A 169 -15.69 -13.83 1.91
CA SER A 169 -16.63 -14.07 3.01
C SER A 169 -16.22 -15.32 3.79
N PHE A 170 -16.19 -15.20 5.13
CA PHE A 170 -15.87 -16.28 6.06
C PHE A 170 -17.10 -16.68 6.84
N HIS A 171 -17.45 -17.97 6.81
CA HIS A 171 -18.46 -18.53 7.69
C HIS A 171 -17.88 -18.88 9.06
N ILE A 172 -18.38 -18.26 10.12
CA ILE A 172 -17.99 -18.50 11.51
C ILE A 172 -19.15 -19.19 12.24
N PRO A 173 -19.07 -20.49 12.52
CA PRO A 173 -20.15 -21.22 13.18
C PRO A 173 -20.31 -20.82 14.65
N ASN A 174 -21.51 -20.96 15.21
CA ASN A 174 -21.76 -20.68 16.63
C ASN A 174 -21.00 -21.62 17.59
N SER A 175 -20.59 -22.79 17.09
CA SER A 175 -19.73 -23.74 17.83
C SER A 175 -18.24 -23.38 17.77
N ASN A 176 -17.87 -22.24 17.19
CA ASN A 176 -16.48 -21.81 17.09
C ASN A 176 -15.89 -21.58 18.50
N THR A 177 -14.74 -22.21 18.76
CA THR A 177 -14.04 -22.16 20.05
C THR A 177 -12.98 -21.06 20.13
N GLN A 178 -12.61 -20.45 19.01
CA GLN A 178 -11.57 -19.42 18.91
C GLN A 178 -12.14 -18.01 19.10
N PHE A 179 -13.33 -17.76 18.56
CA PHE A 179 -14.06 -16.50 18.65
C PHE A 179 -15.29 -16.73 19.52
N VAL A 180 -15.08 -16.95 20.82
CA VAL A 180 -16.17 -17.21 21.76
C VAL A 180 -17.03 -15.96 21.90
N GLY A 181 -18.32 -16.10 21.57
CA GLY A 181 -19.35 -15.06 21.69
C GLY A 181 -20.48 -15.48 22.63
N ASP A 182 -21.47 -14.60 22.79
CA ASP A 182 -22.70 -14.83 23.56
C ASP A 182 -23.96 -14.62 22.69
N GLU A 183 -25.16 -14.72 23.27
CA GLU A 183 -26.42 -14.56 22.52
C GLU A 183 -26.59 -13.18 21.87
N ASN A 184 -25.99 -12.13 22.44
CA ASN A 184 -26.05 -10.76 21.92
C ASN A 184 -24.90 -10.45 20.97
N ARG A 185 -23.77 -11.15 21.11
CA ARG A 185 -22.55 -10.99 20.30
C ARG A 185 -22.09 -12.35 19.79
N PRO A 186 -22.64 -12.83 18.65
CA PRO A 186 -22.28 -14.13 18.11
C PRO A 186 -20.79 -14.19 17.72
N PRO A 187 -20.19 -15.40 17.61
CA PRO A 187 -18.80 -15.58 17.19
C PRO A 187 -18.38 -14.78 15.95
N ALA A 188 -19.27 -14.67 14.96
CA ALA A 188 -19.05 -13.86 13.76
C ALA A 188 -18.86 -12.36 14.10
N GLN A 189 -19.64 -11.81 15.03
CA GLN A 189 -19.48 -10.43 15.48
C GLN A 189 -18.14 -10.24 16.21
N VAL A 190 -17.76 -11.18 17.07
CA VAL A 190 -16.45 -11.15 17.76
C VAL A 190 -15.30 -11.18 16.77
N PHE A 191 -15.40 -12.03 15.74
CA PHE A 191 -14.41 -12.10 14.67
C PHE A 191 -14.32 -10.78 13.89
N ARG A 192 -15.47 -10.21 13.47
CA ARG A 192 -15.53 -8.92 12.80
C ARG A 192 -14.89 -7.80 13.64
N ASP A 193 -15.23 -7.73 14.92
CA ASP A 193 -14.71 -6.68 15.81
C ASP A 193 -13.20 -6.79 16.01
N LYS A 194 -12.66 -8.03 16.06
CA LYS A 194 -11.20 -8.24 16.06
C LYS A 194 -10.56 -7.78 14.75
N ILE A 195 -11.20 -8.01 13.61
CA ILE A 195 -10.71 -7.48 12.34
C ILE A 195 -10.77 -5.95 12.36
N MET A 196 -11.85 -5.34 12.83
CA MET A 196 -11.98 -3.87 12.90
C MET A 196 -10.99 -3.21 13.87
N SER A 197 -10.50 -3.92 14.88
CA SER A 197 -9.48 -3.37 15.78
C SER A 197 -8.06 -3.52 15.25
N MET A 198 -7.82 -4.46 14.35
CA MET A 198 -6.50 -4.75 13.76
C MET A 198 -6.32 -4.09 12.38
N ALA A 199 -7.34 -4.18 11.56
CA ALA A 199 -7.49 -3.41 10.34
C ALA A 199 -7.92 -2.01 10.76
N ASP A 200 -7.24 -0.97 10.32
CA ASP A 200 -7.64 0.43 10.52
C ASP A 200 -8.88 0.78 9.67
N VAL A 201 -9.91 -0.08 9.74
CA VAL A 201 -11.13 -0.03 8.96
C VAL A 201 -12.07 0.91 9.70
N SER A 202 -12.07 2.17 9.26
CA SER A 202 -13.02 3.18 9.72
C SER A 202 -14.45 2.69 9.48
N ALA A 203 -15.31 2.82 10.48
CA ALA A 203 -16.74 2.54 10.34
C ALA A 203 -17.41 3.66 9.53
N GLY A 204 -17.34 3.59 8.19
CA GLY A 204 -18.07 4.50 7.31
C GLY A 204 -17.32 4.82 6.03
N ILE A 205 -18.09 5.23 5.02
CA ILE A 205 -17.59 5.87 3.79
C ILE A 205 -16.61 6.96 4.22
N GLU A 206 -15.32 6.83 3.90
CA GLU A 206 -14.34 7.89 4.14
C GLU A 206 -14.86 9.15 3.42
N GLU A 207 -15.22 10.18 4.19
CA GLU A 207 -15.59 11.47 3.64
C GLU A 207 -14.31 12.15 3.14
N ALA A 208 -14.39 12.77 1.96
CA ALA A 208 -13.23 13.40 1.36
C ALA A 208 -12.73 14.53 2.29
N VAL A 209 -11.45 14.48 2.66
CA VAL A 209 -10.80 15.50 3.47
C VAL A 209 -10.82 16.85 2.75
N VAL A 210 -10.55 16.81 1.44
CA VAL A 210 -10.64 17.96 0.52
C VAL A 210 -11.04 17.46 -0.87
N THR A 211 -11.89 18.22 -1.54
CA THR A 211 -12.26 18.02 -2.94
C THR A 211 -11.78 19.19 -3.79
N PHE A 212 -11.08 18.90 -4.88
CA PHE A 212 -10.71 19.86 -5.92
C PHE A 212 -11.54 19.58 -7.17
N GLU A 213 -12.57 20.39 -7.39
CA GLU A 213 -13.48 20.19 -8.51
C GLU A 213 -12.94 20.74 -9.84
N GLY A 214 -13.34 20.11 -10.94
CA GLY A 214 -13.13 20.64 -12.29
C GLY A 214 -11.68 20.66 -12.77
N ILE A 215 -10.78 19.90 -12.15
CA ILE A 215 -9.37 19.85 -12.52
C ILE A 215 -9.22 19.20 -13.89
N ALA A 216 -8.51 19.89 -14.79
CA ALA A 216 -8.17 19.36 -16.09
C ALA A 216 -7.01 18.37 -15.96
N ILE A 217 -7.25 17.10 -16.31
CA ILE A 217 -6.22 16.08 -16.38
C ILE A 217 -5.89 15.86 -17.86
N LEU A 218 -4.63 16.06 -18.23
CA LEU A 218 -4.14 15.85 -19.59
C LEU A 218 -3.94 14.37 -19.90
N THR A 219 -3.61 13.57 -18.89
CA THR A 219 -3.32 12.15 -19.02
C THR A 219 -3.71 11.44 -17.73
N PRO A 220 -4.68 10.51 -17.74
CA PRO A 220 -5.64 10.25 -18.83
C PRO A 220 -6.52 11.49 -19.10
N ARG A 221 -6.74 11.82 -20.38
CA ARG A 221 -7.44 13.06 -20.77
C ARG A 221 -8.86 13.10 -20.22
N GLY A 222 -9.21 14.15 -19.48
CA GLY A 222 -10.55 14.41 -18.99
C GLY A 222 -10.63 15.56 -17.99
N ARG A 223 -11.84 15.90 -17.55
CA ARG A 223 -12.06 16.75 -16.37
C ARG A 223 -12.51 15.86 -15.21
N TYR A 224 -11.87 16.05 -14.07
CA TYR A 224 -12.07 15.23 -12.89
C TYR A 224 -12.27 16.11 -11.66
N SER A 225 -13.07 15.64 -10.71
CA SER A 225 -13.00 16.07 -9.32
C SER A 225 -11.94 15.22 -8.62
N VAL A 226 -10.97 15.86 -7.97
CA VAL A 226 -9.90 15.18 -7.25
C VAL A 226 -10.24 15.22 -5.76
N GLU A 227 -10.63 14.09 -5.22
CA GLU A 227 -10.94 13.92 -3.80
C GLU A 227 -9.72 13.32 -3.09
N LEU A 228 -9.26 13.99 -2.03
CA LEU A 228 -8.24 13.48 -1.14
C LEU A 228 -8.93 12.84 0.06
N HIS A 229 -8.78 11.53 0.22
CA HIS A 229 -9.23 10.78 1.38
C HIS A 229 -8.04 10.55 2.32
N LEU A 230 -8.28 9.95 3.50
CA LEU A 230 -7.21 9.69 4.46
C LEU A 230 -6.28 8.57 3.99
N SER A 231 -6.83 7.53 3.35
CA SER A 231 -6.08 6.35 2.93
C SER A 231 -5.79 6.28 1.42
N PHE A 232 -6.53 7.03 0.59
CA PHE A 232 -6.37 7.06 -0.86
C PHE A 232 -6.69 8.43 -1.46
N LEU A 233 -6.39 8.61 -2.75
CA LEU A 233 -6.90 9.71 -3.57
C LEU A 233 -7.86 9.15 -4.62
N ARG A 234 -8.93 9.88 -4.91
CA ARG A 234 -9.92 9.49 -5.92
C ARG A 234 -10.02 10.55 -7.00
N LEU A 235 -9.99 10.10 -8.25
CA LEU A 235 -10.26 10.92 -9.42
C LEU A 235 -11.67 10.59 -9.91
N GLN A 236 -12.64 11.42 -9.56
CA GLN A 236 -14.02 11.23 -9.98
C GLN A 236 -14.25 11.93 -11.32
N GLY A 237 -14.63 11.17 -12.35
CA GLY A 237 -14.88 11.68 -13.69
C GLY A 237 -16.31 11.40 -14.12
N GLN A 238 -16.80 12.06 -15.17
CA GLN A 238 -18.16 11.79 -15.67
C GLN A 238 -18.36 10.36 -16.18
N ALA A 239 -17.30 9.74 -16.69
CA ALA A 239 -17.38 8.43 -17.34
C ALA A 239 -16.54 7.35 -16.67
N ASN A 240 -15.52 7.73 -15.89
CA ASN A 240 -14.64 6.79 -15.20
C ASN A 240 -14.17 7.44 -13.91
N ASP A 241 -14.20 6.65 -12.84
CA ASP A 241 -13.60 7.00 -11.57
C ASP A 241 -12.34 6.17 -11.38
N PHE A 242 -11.31 6.77 -10.80
CA PHE A 242 -10.09 6.04 -10.42
C PHE A 242 -9.85 6.19 -8.93
N LYS A 243 -9.66 5.06 -8.24
CA LYS A 243 -9.21 5.04 -6.86
C LYS A 243 -7.73 4.66 -6.82
N ILE A 244 -6.90 5.54 -6.26
CA ILE A 244 -5.45 5.40 -6.25
C ILE A 244 -4.98 5.46 -4.80
N GLN A 245 -4.34 4.39 -4.32
CA GLN A 245 -3.75 4.40 -2.99
C GLN A 245 -2.52 5.31 -2.92
N TYR A 246 -2.29 5.96 -1.78
CA TYR A 246 -1.07 6.77 -1.58
C TYR A 246 0.21 5.91 -1.63
N SER A 247 0.11 4.61 -1.35
CA SER A 247 1.19 3.64 -1.46
C SER A 247 1.71 3.47 -2.90
N SER A 248 0.83 3.68 -3.90
CA SER A 248 1.12 3.59 -5.33
C SER A 248 1.71 4.89 -5.90
N VAL A 249 1.67 6.00 -5.16
CA VAL A 249 2.28 7.28 -5.57
C VAL A 249 3.79 7.26 -5.30
N VAL A 250 4.60 7.27 -6.36
CA VAL A 250 6.07 7.20 -6.26
C VAL A 250 6.69 8.59 -6.23
N ARG A 251 6.26 9.50 -7.11
CA ARG A 251 6.84 10.84 -7.25
C ARG A 251 5.80 11.89 -7.64
N LEU A 252 6.03 13.12 -7.19
CA LEU A 252 5.25 14.30 -7.55
C LEU A 252 6.18 15.34 -8.15
N PHE A 253 5.93 15.74 -9.40
CA PHE A 253 6.67 16.82 -10.05
C PHE A 253 5.80 18.06 -10.20
N LEU A 254 6.34 19.23 -9.84
CA LEU A 254 5.70 20.52 -10.06
C LEU A 254 6.39 21.24 -11.22
N LEU A 255 5.65 21.48 -12.29
CA LEU A 255 6.15 22.07 -13.52
C LEU A 255 5.40 23.37 -13.81
N PRO A 256 5.91 24.52 -13.30
CA PRO A 256 5.36 25.82 -13.64
C PRO A 256 5.68 26.16 -15.10
N LYS A 257 4.69 26.56 -15.89
CA LYS A 257 4.92 26.99 -17.28
C LYS A 257 5.17 28.48 -17.31
N SER A 258 6.34 28.90 -17.81
CA SER A 258 6.74 30.32 -17.84
C SER A 258 5.84 31.21 -18.69
N ASN A 259 5.13 30.64 -19.67
CA ASN A 259 4.41 31.39 -20.71
C ASN A 259 2.89 31.12 -20.73
N GLN A 260 2.33 30.43 -19.73
CA GLN A 260 0.89 30.18 -19.61
C GLN A 260 0.47 30.28 -18.14
N PRO A 261 -0.77 30.70 -17.83
CA PRO A 261 -1.30 30.76 -16.46
C PRO A 261 -1.65 29.36 -15.94
N HIS A 262 -0.83 28.36 -16.26
CA HIS A 262 -1.02 26.98 -15.88
C HIS A 262 0.23 26.42 -15.23
N THR A 263 0.01 25.66 -14.18
CA THR A 263 1.03 24.87 -13.50
C THR A 263 0.65 23.40 -13.62
N PHE A 264 1.57 22.58 -14.13
CA PHE A 264 1.35 21.14 -14.22
C PHE A 264 1.84 20.43 -12.98
N VAL A 265 1.07 19.45 -12.51
CA VAL A 265 1.48 18.51 -11.48
C VAL A 265 1.50 17.13 -12.10
N VAL A 266 2.66 16.48 -12.09
CA VAL A 266 2.81 15.11 -12.61
C VAL A 266 2.92 14.15 -11.44
N VAL A 267 1.94 13.27 -11.30
CA VAL A 267 1.91 12.20 -10.30
C VAL A 267 2.39 10.92 -10.99
N THR A 268 3.52 10.40 -10.55
CA THR A 268 4.04 9.12 -11.03
C THR A 268 3.53 8.00 -10.15
N LEU A 269 2.95 6.98 -10.78
CA LEU A 269 2.35 5.84 -10.13
C LEU A 269 3.12 4.56 -10.43
N ASP A 270 3.30 3.73 -9.41
CA ASP A 270 3.74 2.35 -9.52
C ASP A 270 2.95 1.49 -8.52
N PRO A 271 2.03 0.65 -8.99
CA PRO A 271 1.78 0.31 -10.40
C PRO A 271 0.96 1.39 -11.17
N PRO A 272 0.85 1.34 -12.52
CA PRO A 272 0.16 2.37 -13.31
C PRO A 272 -1.36 2.19 -13.35
N ILE A 273 -2.16 3.27 -13.34
CA ILE A 273 -3.63 3.15 -13.47
C ILE A 273 -4.04 2.64 -14.85
N ARG A 274 -5.11 1.83 -14.91
CA ARG A 274 -5.65 1.30 -16.16
C ARG A 274 -6.95 2.00 -16.57
N LYS A 275 -7.06 2.41 -17.84
CA LYS A 275 -8.33 2.84 -18.46
C LYS A 275 -8.53 2.05 -19.75
N GLY A 276 -9.45 1.08 -19.72
CA GLY A 276 -9.62 0.12 -20.82
C GLY A 276 -8.37 -0.73 -20.99
N GLN A 277 -7.77 -0.76 -22.20
CA GLN A 277 -6.53 -1.50 -22.45
C GLN A 277 -5.24 -0.69 -22.18
N THR A 278 -5.37 0.61 -21.89
CA THR A 278 -4.22 1.51 -21.76
C THR A 278 -3.84 1.70 -20.30
N LEU A 279 -2.54 1.62 -20.00
CA LEU A 279 -1.96 1.91 -18.69
C LEU A 279 -1.34 3.31 -18.67
N TYR A 280 -1.55 4.04 -17.57
CA TYR A 280 -1.03 5.38 -17.34
C TYR A 280 -0.12 5.38 -16.10
N PRO A 281 1.21 5.30 -16.28
CA PRO A 281 2.17 5.42 -15.17
C PRO A 281 2.32 6.85 -14.66
N HIS A 282 1.85 7.84 -15.41
CA HIS A 282 1.90 9.25 -15.01
C HIS A 282 0.53 9.90 -15.20
N ILE A 283 0.06 10.55 -14.14
CA ILE A 283 -1.12 11.41 -14.18
C ILE A 283 -0.66 12.85 -14.27
N VAL A 284 -1.12 13.58 -15.28
CA VAL A 284 -0.74 14.98 -15.50
C VAL A 284 -1.94 15.87 -15.22
N LEU A 285 -1.93 16.54 -14.06
CA LEU A 285 -2.93 17.51 -13.67
C LEU A 285 -2.52 18.91 -14.11
N GLN A 286 -3.47 19.69 -14.58
CA GLN A 286 -3.30 21.09 -14.96
C GLN A 286 -4.09 21.96 -14.00
N PHE A 287 -3.37 22.76 -13.23
CA PHE A 287 -3.93 23.78 -12.35
C PHE A 287 -3.80 25.16 -12.98
N GLU A 288 -4.76 26.04 -12.75
CA GLU A 288 -4.64 27.46 -13.05
C GLU A 288 -3.79 28.14 -11.98
N THR A 289 -2.82 28.96 -12.40
CA THR A 289 -1.79 29.52 -11.52
C THR A 289 -2.35 30.55 -10.52
N ASP A 290 -3.41 31.27 -10.91
CA ASP A 290 -3.98 32.38 -10.13
C ASP A 290 -5.31 32.02 -9.46
N TYR A 291 -5.71 30.75 -9.49
CA TYR A 291 -6.95 30.30 -8.87
C TYR A 291 -6.73 30.10 -7.36
N VAL A 292 -7.37 30.94 -6.56
CA VAL A 292 -7.32 30.91 -5.09
C VAL A 292 -8.48 30.07 -4.58
N VAL A 293 -8.21 28.85 -4.10
CA VAL A 293 -9.21 28.07 -3.35
C VAL A 293 -8.90 28.19 -1.86
N GLN A 294 -9.95 28.53 -1.11
CA GLN A 294 -9.97 28.33 0.33
C GLN A 294 -10.41 26.89 0.57
N SER A 295 -9.46 26.00 0.81
CA SER A 295 -9.76 24.62 1.20
C SER A 295 -9.85 24.55 2.72
N THR A 296 -11.04 24.25 3.24
CA THR A 296 -11.23 23.89 4.65
C THR A 296 -11.13 22.37 4.73
N LEU A 297 -10.27 21.86 5.61
CA LEU A 297 -10.16 20.42 5.82
C LEU A 297 -11.41 19.91 6.55
N GLN A 298 -12.08 18.91 5.97
CA GLN A 298 -13.17 18.21 6.64
C GLN A 298 -12.60 16.97 7.33
N ILE A 299 -11.94 17.17 8.47
CA ILE A 299 -11.42 16.11 9.33
C ILE A 299 -12.10 16.24 10.69
N GLY A 300 -12.57 15.13 11.27
CA GLY A 300 -13.10 15.14 12.64
C GLY A 300 -12.07 15.67 13.66
N ASP A 301 -12.52 16.53 14.58
CA ASP A 301 -11.66 17.27 15.51
C ASP A 301 -10.73 16.36 16.36
N GLU A 302 -11.16 15.13 16.66
CA GLU A 302 -10.37 14.14 17.41
C GLU A 302 -9.19 13.59 16.60
N LEU A 303 -9.42 13.22 15.33
CA LEU A 303 -8.38 12.72 14.42
C LEU A 303 -7.38 13.83 14.06
N PHE A 304 -7.88 15.04 13.85
CA PHE A 304 -7.05 16.21 13.57
C PHE A 304 -6.10 16.50 14.73
N ASN A 305 -6.62 16.61 15.96
CA ASN A 305 -5.83 16.93 17.14
C ASN A 305 -4.83 15.84 17.52
N THR A 306 -5.15 14.58 17.25
CA THR A 306 -4.31 13.44 17.70
C THR A 306 -3.19 13.13 16.70
N LYS A 307 -3.46 13.22 15.38
CA LYS A 307 -2.54 12.67 14.36
C LYS A 307 -2.01 13.71 13.37
N TYR A 308 -2.73 14.82 13.18
CA TYR A 308 -2.45 15.77 12.09
C TYR A 308 -2.17 17.20 12.55
N LYS A 309 -2.32 17.51 13.85
CA LYS A 309 -2.18 18.85 14.44
C LYS A 309 -0.84 19.53 14.14
N ASP A 310 0.23 18.75 14.05
CA ASP A 310 1.58 19.24 13.78
C ASP A 310 1.94 19.25 12.28
N LYS A 311 1.08 18.70 11.41
CA LYS A 311 1.35 18.48 9.97
C LYS A 311 0.38 19.21 9.04
N LEU A 312 -0.87 19.38 9.44
CA LEU A 312 -1.94 19.97 8.64
C LEU A 312 -2.49 21.24 9.30
N GLU A 313 -2.72 22.28 8.50
CA GLU A 313 -3.46 23.46 8.94
C GLU A 313 -4.96 23.27 8.67
N PRO A 314 -5.87 23.72 9.56
CA PRO A 314 -7.32 23.54 9.40
C PRO A 314 -7.90 24.19 8.13
N SER A 315 -7.26 25.26 7.68
CA SER A 315 -7.64 25.98 6.47
C SER A 315 -6.39 26.48 5.75
N TYR A 316 -6.31 26.17 4.45
CA TYR A 316 -5.25 26.70 3.60
C TYR A 316 -5.80 27.84 2.75
N LYS A 317 -5.25 29.03 2.95
CA LYS A 317 -5.44 30.19 2.06
C LYS A 317 -4.12 30.49 1.37
N THR A 318 -3.85 29.82 0.26
CA THR A 318 -2.65 30.07 -0.53
C THR A 318 -3.04 30.52 -1.95
N PRO A 319 -2.33 31.47 -2.58
CA PRO A 319 -2.65 31.98 -3.92
C PRO A 319 -2.56 30.95 -5.06
N SER A 320 -2.12 29.72 -4.80
CA SER A 320 -1.89 28.72 -5.83
C SER A 320 -2.39 27.34 -5.37
N ASN A 321 -3.51 26.89 -5.92
CA ASN A 321 -4.10 25.58 -5.60
C ASN A 321 -3.16 24.40 -5.79
N CYS A 322 -2.25 24.47 -6.77
CA CYS A 322 -1.26 23.44 -7.00
C CYS A 322 -0.35 23.22 -5.77
N LYS A 323 -0.02 24.28 -5.03
CA LYS A 323 0.80 24.19 -3.82
C LYS A 323 0.04 23.56 -2.67
N VAL A 324 -1.26 23.88 -2.53
CA VAL A 324 -2.13 23.26 -1.53
C VAL A 324 -2.30 21.78 -1.84
N PHE A 325 -2.59 21.42 -3.09
CA PHE A 325 -2.70 20.03 -3.54
C PHE A 325 -1.43 19.22 -3.26
N ILE A 326 -0.24 19.74 -3.63
CA ILE A 326 1.03 19.05 -3.36
C ILE A 326 1.31 18.93 -1.86
N LYS A 327 1.10 20.00 -1.07
CA LYS A 327 1.31 19.95 0.38
C LYS A 327 0.40 18.90 1.00
N LEU A 328 -0.89 18.91 0.70
CA LEU A 328 -1.85 17.93 1.22
C LEU A 328 -1.53 16.51 0.78
N THR A 329 -1.24 16.29 -0.50
CA THR A 329 -0.91 14.96 -1.02
C THR A 329 0.36 14.42 -0.35
N LYS A 330 1.37 15.28 -0.16
CA LYS A 330 2.61 14.91 0.53
C LYS A 330 2.37 14.59 2.00
N GLU A 331 1.61 15.42 2.73
CA GLU A 331 1.34 15.20 4.15
C GLU A 331 0.46 13.96 4.38
N LEU A 332 -0.55 13.73 3.53
CA LEU A 332 -1.40 12.53 3.60
C LEU A 332 -0.61 11.28 3.20
N GLN A 333 0.24 11.36 2.18
CA GLN A 333 1.17 10.29 1.82
C GLN A 333 2.14 10.02 2.98
N GLN A 334 2.70 11.03 3.63
CA GLN A 334 3.58 10.87 4.78
C GLN A 334 2.83 10.41 6.04
N ALA A 335 1.53 10.64 6.16
CA ALA A 335 0.73 10.12 7.26
C ALA A 335 0.35 8.65 7.04
N ALA A 336 0.03 8.29 5.79
CA ALA A 336 -0.11 6.92 5.34
C ALA A 336 1.22 6.15 5.44
N GLN A 337 2.34 6.81 5.12
CA GLN A 337 3.70 6.29 5.25
C GLN A 337 4.32 6.47 6.63
N SER A 338 3.80 7.29 7.56
CA SER A 338 4.28 7.26 8.96
C SER A 338 3.85 5.98 9.69
N ARG A 339 3.11 5.10 8.99
CA ARG A 339 2.93 3.68 9.30
C ARG A 339 4.01 2.76 8.66
N SER A 340 5.00 3.35 7.98
CA SER A 340 6.16 2.76 7.28
C SER A 340 7.23 3.85 6.98
N ILE A 341 7.95 4.26 8.02
CA ILE A 341 9.13 5.14 8.00
C ILE A 341 8.89 6.65 7.72
N SER A 342 9.49 7.46 8.60
CA SER A 342 9.65 8.90 8.51
C SER A 342 10.75 9.28 7.50
N GLN A 343 10.41 10.03 6.46
CA GLN A 343 11.41 10.79 5.70
C GLN A 343 10.94 12.23 5.46
N SER A 344 11.68 13.15 6.09
CA SER A 344 11.66 14.58 5.81
C SER A 344 12.61 14.86 4.65
N ALA A 345 12.09 15.40 3.54
CA ALA A 345 12.89 15.86 2.42
C ALA A 345 12.63 17.34 2.12
N LYS A 346 13.73 18.11 2.06
CA LYS A 346 13.76 19.51 1.61
C LYS A 346 13.76 19.57 0.08
N PRO A 347 13.06 20.53 -0.54
CA PRO A 347 13.06 20.71 -1.99
C PRO A 347 14.46 21.07 -2.51
N LYS A 348 14.89 20.43 -3.61
CA LYS A 348 16.09 20.82 -4.37
C LYS A 348 15.64 21.48 -5.67
N ASN A 349 15.95 22.76 -5.80
CA ASN A 349 15.72 23.50 -7.04
C ASN A 349 16.86 23.18 -8.01
N PHE A 350 16.52 22.71 -9.21
CA PHE A 350 17.47 22.60 -10.31
C PHE A 350 17.09 23.62 -11.38
N THR A 351 18.05 24.48 -11.73
CA THR A 351 17.93 25.40 -12.86
C THR A 351 18.73 24.82 -14.01
N VAL A 352 18.06 24.30 -15.02
CA VAL A 352 18.67 24.08 -16.33
C VAL A 352 18.18 25.22 -17.21
N THR A 353 19.13 25.98 -17.76
CA THR A 353 18.98 27.17 -18.61
C THR A 353 17.58 27.38 -19.17
N GLY A 354 16.83 28.31 -18.56
CA GLY A 354 15.54 28.81 -19.04
C GLY A 354 14.28 28.22 -18.40
N LEU A 355 14.38 27.11 -17.65
CA LEU A 355 13.25 26.51 -16.92
C LEU A 355 13.66 26.21 -15.47
N THR A 356 12.94 26.79 -14.50
CA THR A 356 13.10 26.45 -13.09
C THR A 356 12.33 25.17 -12.81
N PHE A 357 13.05 24.05 -12.64
CA PHE A 357 12.46 22.78 -12.21
C PHE A 357 12.47 22.72 -10.69
N CYS A 358 11.29 22.53 -10.08
CA CYS A 358 11.20 22.17 -8.67
C CYS A 358 10.95 20.67 -8.62
N ASP A 359 12.04 19.91 -8.52
CA ASP A 359 11.96 18.48 -8.26
C ASP A 359 11.72 18.28 -6.76
N VAL A 360 10.54 17.78 -6.41
CA VAL A 360 10.32 17.21 -5.08
C VAL A 360 10.66 15.72 -5.22
N ALA A 361 11.94 15.46 -5.43
CA ALA A 361 12.47 14.11 -5.41
C ALA A 361 12.36 13.59 -3.97
N PHE A 362 11.57 12.53 -3.79
CA PHE A 362 11.80 11.60 -2.70
C PHE A 362 13.03 10.79 -3.11
N SER A 363 14.21 11.31 -2.79
CA SER A 363 15.48 10.68 -3.16
C SER A 363 15.86 9.61 -2.13
N ASP A 364 15.99 8.40 -2.69
CA ASP A 364 16.69 7.18 -2.29
C ASP A 364 16.45 6.60 -0.88
#